data_AF-A0A2C1K9B7-F1
#
_entry.id   AF-A0A2C1K9B7-F1
#
_cell.length_a   1.000
_cell.length_b   1.000
_cell.length_c   1.000
_cell.angle_alpha   90.00
_cell.angle_beta   90.00
_cell.angle_gamma   90.00
#
_symmetry.space_group_name_H-M   'P 1'
#
loop_
_entity.id
_entity.type
_entity.pdbx_description
1 polymer ?
#
loop_
_entity_poly.entity_id
_entity_poly.type
_entity_poly.pdbx_seq_one_letter_code
_entity_poly.pdbx_strand_id
1 'polypeptide(L)'
;MEMDVYEKSSHEYTISNLYMLKIFHDMGVDVTKLGVNSFQVDVNFSNDSGYDIFRSSIDALFLEVKYCDYESCGIDEEFAEICGSNGTPELMILIKDPLFQRVIKSQFYEDIKTLIVDESKSFETTEADFDIPPKKDGLLISIWFTGMFHELALGVMNIRNKILEFIKQLEEENNGVSDQNNRQVA
;
A
#
# COMPACT_ATOMS: atom_id res chain seq x y z
N MET A 1 -28.72 1.63 26.27
CA MET A 1 -28.09 2.88 25.82
C MET A 1 -27.86 2.67 24.34
N GLU A 2 -28.64 3.33 23.50
CA GLU A 2 -28.45 3.28 22.05
C GLU A 2 -27.30 4.22 21.71
N MET A 3 -26.40 3.75 20.85
CA MET A 3 -25.26 4.51 20.35
C MET A 3 -25.76 5.48 19.29
N ASP A 4 -25.36 6.74 19.35
CA ASP A 4 -25.72 7.69 18.29
C ASP A 4 -24.87 7.47 17.02
N VAL A 5 -25.23 8.14 15.92
CA VAL A 5 -24.57 7.95 14.62
C VAL A 5 -23.09 8.35 14.62
N TYR A 6 -22.72 9.35 15.42
CA TYR A 6 -21.34 9.83 15.53
C TYR A 6 -20.51 8.90 16.41
N GLU A 7 -21.08 8.43 17.52
CA GLU A 7 -20.48 7.41 18.38
C GLU A 7 -20.24 6.12 17.61
N LYS A 8 -21.22 5.71 16.80
CA LYS A 8 -21.09 4.55 15.91
C LYS A 8 -19.96 4.72 14.91
N SER A 9 -19.92 5.85 14.20
CA SER A 9 -18.85 6.11 13.23
C SER A 9 -17.48 6.10 13.89
N SER A 10 -17.32 6.79 15.03
CA SER A 10 -16.05 6.82 15.78
C SER A 10 -15.62 5.44 16.26
N HIS A 11 -16.57 4.60 16.65
CA HIS A 11 -16.32 3.21 17.01
C HIS A 11 -15.84 2.38 15.80
N GLU A 12 -16.47 2.54 14.64
CA GLU A 12 -16.06 1.86 13.40
C GLU A 12 -14.65 2.28 12.95
N TYR A 13 -14.31 3.58 12.99
CA TYR A 13 -12.95 4.06 12.72
C TYR A 13 -11.93 3.51 13.73
N THR A 14 -12.29 3.44 15.02
CA THR A 14 -11.43 2.83 16.05
C THR A 14 -11.14 1.36 15.76
N ILE A 15 -12.15 0.59 15.35
CA ILE A 15 -11.99 -0.82 14.97
C ILE A 15 -11.12 -0.93 13.71
N SER A 16 -11.36 -0.09 12.71
CA SER A 16 -10.54 -0.02 11.49
C SER A 16 -9.06 0.23 11.84
N ASN A 17 -8.78 1.21 12.69
CA ASN A 17 -7.42 1.55 13.11
C ASN A 17 -6.75 0.39 13.85
N LEU A 18 -7.48 -0.30 14.72
CA LEU A 18 -6.98 -1.49 15.40
C LEU A 18 -6.69 -2.64 14.41
N TYR A 19 -7.56 -2.84 13.43
CA TYR A 19 -7.38 -3.88 12.42
C TYR A 19 -6.16 -3.59 11.53
N MET A 20 -5.99 -2.34 11.13
CA MET A 20 -4.82 -1.88 10.39
C MET A 20 -3.51 -2.10 11.16
N LEU A 21 -3.48 -1.79 12.47
CA LEU A 21 -2.31 -2.08 13.31
C LEU A 21 -1.99 -3.58 13.33
N LYS A 22 -3.00 -4.45 13.38
CA LYS A 22 -2.81 -5.91 13.32
C LYS A 22 -2.20 -6.35 11.99
N ILE A 23 -2.72 -5.83 10.88
CA ILE A 23 -2.22 -6.13 9.52
C ILE A 23 -0.72 -5.80 9.43
N PHE A 24 -0.33 -4.58 9.85
CA PHE A 24 1.08 -4.17 9.79
C PHE A 24 1.97 -4.91 10.78
N HIS A 25 1.48 -5.20 11.99
CA HIS A 25 2.20 -6.02 12.96
C HIS A 25 2.53 -7.40 12.38
N ASP A 26 1.57 -8.05 11.70
CA ASP A 26 1.80 -9.36 11.08
C ASP A 26 2.83 -9.33 9.95
N MET A 27 3.02 -8.15 9.35
CA MET A 27 4.03 -7.91 8.31
C MET A 27 5.40 -7.53 8.90
N GLY A 28 5.53 -7.57 10.22
CA GLY A 28 6.78 -7.34 10.95
C GLY A 28 7.02 -5.89 11.36
N VAL A 29 6.03 -5.00 11.20
CA VAL A 29 6.14 -3.61 11.68
C VAL A 29 6.04 -3.60 13.20
N ASP A 30 7.01 -2.97 13.86
CA ASP A 30 6.95 -2.70 15.30
C ASP A 30 5.98 -1.55 15.57
N VAL A 31 4.70 -1.89 15.74
CA VAL A 31 3.61 -0.94 15.94
C VAL A 31 3.77 -0.05 17.18
N THR A 32 4.63 -0.44 18.13
CA THR A 32 4.90 0.36 19.34
C THR A 32 5.80 1.57 19.07
N LYS A 33 6.47 1.61 17.91
CA LYS A 33 7.41 2.66 17.51
C LYS A 33 6.85 3.63 16.47
N LEU A 34 5.58 3.49 16.08
CA LEU A 34 4.97 4.34 15.05
C LEU A 34 4.75 5.79 15.49
N GLY A 35 4.96 6.13 16.77
CA GLY A 35 4.79 7.50 17.27
C GLY A 35 3.32 7.96 17.33
N VAL A 36 2.37 7.07 17.12
CA VAL A 36 0.93 7.34 17.20
C VAL A 36 0.48 7.25 18.65
N ASN A 37 -0.05 8.35 19.19
CA ASN A 37 -0.42 8.45 20.61
C ASN A 37 -1.71 7.68 20.98
N SER A 38 -2.59 7.45 20.02
CA SER A 38 -3.86 6.72 20.19
C SER A 38 -4.31 6.18 18.84
N PHE A 39 -4.94 5.00 18.83
CA PHE A 39 -5.67 4.47 17.67
C PHE A 39 -7.18 4.72 17.77
N GLN A 40 -7.65 5.14 18.94
CA GLN A 40 -9.06 5.40 19.22
C GLN A 40 -9.47 6.76 18.65
N VAL A 41 -10.61 6.76 17.97
CA VAL A 41 -11.30 7.97 17.51
C VAL A 41 -12.43 8.25 18.49
N ASP A 42 -12.43 9.46 19.05
CA ASP A 42 -13.46 9.94 19.98
C ASP A 42 -14.32 10.97 19.25
N VAL A 43 -15.64 10.90 19.46
CA VAL A 43 -16.64 11.83 18.89
C VAL A 43 -16.31 13.31 19.14
N ASN A 44 -15.57 13.62 20.20
CA ASN A 44 -15.20 14.99 20.58
C ASN A 44 -13.85 15.45 20.03
N PHE A 45 -13.07 14.55 19.41
CA PHE A 45 -11.74 14.85 18.89
C PHE A 45 -11.73 14.68 17.37
N SER A 46 -11.45 15.77 16.66
CA SER A 46 -11.33 15.78 15.20
C SER A 46 -10.09 15.07 14.65
N ASN A 47 -9.38 14.29 15.47
CA ASN A 47 -8.12 13.66 15.09
C ASN A 47 -8.36 12.17 14.83
N ASP A 48 -8.56 11.82 13.56
CA ASP A 48 -8.44 10.43 13.12
C ASP A 48 -6.95 10.09 12.94
N SER A 49 -6.45 9.19 13.78
CA SER A 49 -5.09 8.66 13.69
C SER A 49 -4.88 7.69 12.53
N GLY A 50 -5.94 7.34 11.78
CA GLY A 50 -5.91 6.32 10.73
C GLY A 50 -4.86 6.61 9.66
N TYR A 51 -4.83 7.84 9.14
CA TYR A 51 -3.82 8.20 8.14
C TYR A 51 -2.39 8.14 8.71
N ASP A 52 -2.18 8.62 9.94
CA ASP A 52 -0.85 8.62 10.58
C ASP A 52 -0.34 7.19 10.84
N ILE A 53 -1.22 6.29 11.27
CA ILE A 53 -0.91 4.86 11.45
C ILE A 53 -0.56 4.24 10.10
N PHE A 54 -1.36 4.48 9.06
CA PHE A 54 -1.12 3.95 7.71
C PHE A 54 0.22 4.43 7.19
N ARG A 55 0.43 5.76 7.16
CA ARG A 55 1.66 6.40 6.69
C ARG A 55 2.89 5.86 7.39
N SER A 56 2.91 5.91 8.73
CA SER A 56 4.07 5.49 9.52
C SER A 56 4.40 4.01 9.34
N SER A 57 3.37 3.16 9.13
CA SER A 57 3.57 1.73 8.91
C SER A 57 4.11 1.43 7.51
N ILE A 58 3.62 2.16 6.49
CA ILE A 58 4.12 2.07 5.12
C ILE A 58 5.59 2.55 5.06
N ASP A 59 5.90 3.69 5.67
CA ASP A 59 7.28 4.20 5.79
C ASP A 59 8.22 3.22 6.51
N ALA A 60 7.72 2.46 7.50
CA ALA A 60 8.51 1.45 8.19
C ALA A 60 8.76 0.17 7.37
N LEU A 61 7.89 -0.12 6.39
CA LEU A 61 7.90 -1.39 5.65
C LEU A 61 8.66 -1.30 4.32
N PHE A 62 8.63 -0.14 3.68
CA PHE A 62 9.18 0.06 2.34
C PHE A 62 10.42 0.96 2.35
N LEU A 63 11.27 0.78 1.34
CA LEU A 63 12.56 1.48 1.27
C LEU A 63 12.41 2.98 0.98
N GLU A 64 11.55 3.32 0.04
CA GLU A 64 11.28 4.70 -0.36
C GLU A 64 9.78 4.86 -0.59
N VAL A 65 9.20 5.83 0.11
CA VAL A 65 7.79 6.20 -0.05
C VAL A 65 7.72 7.70 -0.21
N LYS A 66 6.97 8.14 -1.21
CA LYS A 66 6.70 9.56 -1.46
C LYS A 66 5.21 9.83 -1.36
N TYR A 67 4.90 11.04 -0.90
CA TYR A 67 3.54 11.49 -0.69
C TYR A 67 3.36 12.81 -1.43
N CYS A 68 2.22 12.98 -2.10
CA CYS A 68 1.86 14.22 -2.77
C CYS A 68 0.38 14.49 -2.52
N ASP A 69 0.09 15.62 -1.90
CA ASP A 69 -1.29 16.10 -1.74
C ASP A 69 -1.76 16.86 -2.98
N TYR A 70 -3.07 17.07 -3.08
CA TYR A 70 -3.67 17.79 -4.20
C TYR A 70 -3.15 19.23 -4.35
N GLU A 71 -2.74 19.88 -3.25
CA GLU A 71 -2.22 21.27 -3.26
C GLU A 71 -0.83 21.35 -3.89
N SER A 72 -0.06 20.25 -3.79
CA SER A 72 1.30 20.14 -4.30
C SER A 72 1.39 19.38 -5.64
N CYS A 73 0.26 18.84 -6.13
CA CYS A 73 0.17 18.13 -7.41
C CYS A 73 0.61 19.06 -8.55
N GLY A 74 1.61 18.64 -9.34
CA GLY A 74 2.14 19.42 -10.46
C GLY A 74 3.36 20.29 -10.14
N ILE A 75 3.79 20.38 -8.87
CA ILE A 75 5.08 20.97 -8.50
C ILE A 75 6.18 19.92 -8.55
N ASP A 76 5.89 18.71 -8.06
CA ASP A 76 6.80 17.56 -8.17
C ASP A 76 6.66 16.93 -9.56
N GLU A 77 7.74 16.95 -10.35
CA GLU A 77 7.79 16.37 -11.70
C GLU A 77 7.36 14.91 -11.74
N GLU A 78 7.61 14.15 -10.68
CA GLU A 78 7.26 12.73 -10.61
C GLU A 78 5.76 12.49 -10.49
N PHE A 79 5.05 13.40 -9.83
CA PHE A 79 3.60 13.36 -9.73
C PHE A 79 2.93 14.14 -10.85
N ALA A 80 3.59 15.13 -11.46
CA ALA A 80 3.02 15.92 -12.56
C ALA A 80 2.60 15.07 -13.78
N GLU A 81 3.34 14.01 -14.09
CA GLU A 81 2.98 13.06 -15.16
C GLU A 81 1.73 12.21 -14.81
N ILE A 82 1.43 12.10 -13.52
CA ILE A 82 0.29 11.34 -12.97
C ILE A 82 -0.93 12.26 -12.81
N CYS A 83 -0.71 13.53 -12.44
CA CYS A 83 -1.72 14.59 -12.34
C CYS A 83 -2.24 14.96 -13.76
N GLY A 84 -3.20 14.21 -14.33
CA GLY A 84 -3.65 14.44 -15.71
C GLY A 84 -5.02 13.86 -16.11
N SER A 85 -5.92 14.76 -16.57
CA SER A 85 -7.23 14.58 -17.24
C SER A 85 -8.43 13.97 -16.49
N ASN A 86 -8.26 13.08 -15.51
CA ASN A 86 -9.39 12.42 -14.81
C ASN A 86 -9.67 12.94 -13.39
N GLY A 87 -9.26 14.17 -13.09
CA GLY A 87 -9.31 14.72 -11.73
C GLY A 87 -8.03 14.47 -10.96
N THR A 88 -7.76 15.32 -9.97
CA THR A 88 -6.57 15.23 -9.12
C THR A 88 -6.95 14.53 -7.82
N PRO A 89 -6.31 13.41 -7.45
CA PRO A 89 -6.54 12.76 -6.16
C PRO A 89 -6.26 13.72 -4.99
N GLU A 90 -6.95 13.56 -3.86
CA GLU A 90 -6.68 14.30 -2.62
C GLU A 90 -5.28 14.00 -2.09
N LEU A 91 -4.87 12.74 -2.21
CA LEU A 91 -3.57 12.24 -1.80
C LEU A 91 -3.09 11.17 -2.79
N MET A 92 -1.82 11.25 -3.16
CA MET A 92 -1.10 10.20 -3.87
C MET A 92 0.05 9.69 -3.01
N ILE A 93 0.26 8.38 -3.05
CA ILE A 93 1.34 7.68 -2.37
C ILE A 93 2.08 6.84 -3.39
N LEU A 94 3.38 7.09 -3.54
CA LEU A 94 4.24 6.34 -4.45
C LEU A 94 5.23 5.52 -3.63
N ILE A 95 5.05 4.20 -3.65
CA ILE A 95 5.93 3.23 -2.99
C ILE A 95 6.95 2.75 -4.01
N LYS A 96 8.22 3.00 -3.76
CA LYS A 96 9.34 2.55 -4.59
C LYS A 96 10.14 1.49 -3.86
N ASP A 97 10.02 0.27 -4.36
CA ASP A 97 10.71 -0.87 -3.80
C ASP A 97 11.39 -1.69 -4.92
N PRO A 98 12.68 -2.01 -4.80
CA PRO A 98 13.41 -2.78 -5.81
C PRO A 98 12.76 -4.13 -6.14
N LEU A 99 12.04 -4.74 -5.21
CA LEU A 99 11.32 -6.01 -5.42
C LEU A 99 10.16 -5.82 -6.40
N PHE A 100 9.43 -4.70 -6.31
CA PHE A 100 8.38 -4.38 -7.28
C PHE A 100 8.96 -4.25 -8.68
N GLN A 101 10.07 -3.51 -8.82
CA GLN A 101 10.74 -3.33 -10.11
C GLN A 101 11.19 -4.65 -10.73
N ARG A 102 11.72 -5.56 -9.91
CA ARG A 102 12.14 -6.90 -10.37
C ARG A 102 10.95 -7.68 -10.93
N VAL A 103 9.81 -7.71 -10.22
CA VAL A 103 8.61 -8.43 -10.69
C VAL A 103 8.01 -7.77 -11.92
N ILE A 104 7.90 -6.44 -11.95
CA ILE A 104 7.35 -5.70 -13.09
C ILE A 104 8.15 -5.92 -14.38
N LYS A 105 9.46 -6.18 -14.26
CA LYS A 105 10.36 -6.49 -15.40
C LYS A 105 10.46 -7.99 -15.71
N SER A 106 9.71 -8.83 -15.00
CA SER A 106 9.75 -10.29 -15.12
C SER A 106 8.57 -10.85 -15.93
N GLN A 107 8.53 -12.18 -16.08
CA GLN A 107 7.41 -12.90 -16.70
C GLN A 107 6.08 -12.75 -15.93
N PHE A 108 6.12 -12.33 -14.66
CA PHE A 108 4.94 -12.18 -13.80
C PHE A 108 4.26 -10.80 -13.90
N TYR A 109 4.66 -9.96 -14.86
CA TYR A 109 4.13 -8.59 -15.01
C TYR A 109 2.61 -8.54 -15.18
N GLU A 110 2.03 -9.38 -16.04
CA GLU A 110 0.58 -9.36 -16.27
C GLU A 110 -0.20 -9.87 -15.05
N ASP A 111 0.35 -10.85 -14.32
CA ASP A 111 -0.27 -11.38 -13.11
C ASP A 111 -0.30 -10.32 -11.98
N ILE A 112 0.82 -9.62 -11.77
CA ILE A 112 0.87 -8.56 -10.75
C ILE A 112 0.01 -7.35 -11.14
N LYS A 113 -0.02 -6.98 -12.42
CA LYS A 113 -0.87 -5.90 -12.92
C LYS A 113 -2.35 -6.22 -12.72
N THR A 114 -2.76 -7.47 -12.99
CA THR A 114 -4.13 -7.93 -12.77
C THR A 114 -4.48 -7.86 -11.28
N LEU A 115 -3.60 -8.35 -10.41
CA LEU A 115 -3.80 -8.27 -8.96
C LEU A 115 -3.97 -6.81 -8.49
N ILE A 116 -3.10 -5.90 -8.92
CA ILE A 116 -3.17 -4.48 -8.56
C ILE A 116 -4.55 -3.88 -8.93
N VAL A 117 -5.02 -4.16 -10.13
CA VAL A 117 -6.33 -3.68 -10.62
C VAL A 117 -7.49 -4.32 -9.84
N ASP A 118 -7.37 -5.57 -9.44
CA ASP A 118 -8.43 -6.26 -8.70
C ASP A 118 -8.51 -5.82 -7.23
N GLU A 119 -7.37 -5.61 -6.57
CA GLU A 119 -7.32 -5.05 -5.21
C GLU A 119 -7.91 -3.63 -5.16
N SER A 120 -7.74 -2.83 -6.23
CA SER A 120 -8.33 -1.49 -6.34
C SER A 120 -9.87 -1.48 -6.30
N LYS A 121 -10.51 -2.59 -6.72
CA LYS A 121 -11.98 -2.71 -6.76
C LYS A 121 -12.58 -3.17 -5.43
N SER A 122 -11.74 -3.48 -4.44
CA SER A 122 -12.16 -4.10 -3.18
C SER A 122 -12.55 -3.12 -2.09
N PHE A 123 -12.39 -1.81 -2.33
CA PHE A 123 -12.64 -0.78 -1.34
C PHE A 123 -14.13 -0.44 -1.24
N GLU A 124 -14.67 -0.47 -0.03
CA GLU A 124 -16.08 -0.14 0.24
C GLU A 124 -16.22 1.25 0.83
N THR A 125 -15.22 1.69 1.61
CA THR A 125 -15.30 2.94 2.37
C THR A 125 -14.35 4.01 1.87
N THR A 126 -13.28 3.63 1.17
CA THR A 126 -12.27 4.56 0.64
C THR A 126 -12.37 4.62 -0.89
N GLU A 127 -12.47 5.83 -1.45
CA GLU A 127 -12.38 5.99 -2.91
C GLU A 127 -10.91 6.10 -3.31
N ALA A 128 -10.33 4.99 -3.75
CA ALA A 128 -8.91 4.90 -4.10
C ALA A 128 -8.66 3.87 -5.20
N ASP A 129 -7.52 4.01 -5.86
CA ASP A 129 -7.04 3.08 -6.89
C ASP A 129 -5.57 2.79 -6.65
N PHE A 130 -5.17 1.57 -7.01
CA PHE A 130 -3.79 1.20 -7.19
C PHE A 130 -3.43 1.12 -8.66
N ASP A 131 -2.24 1.60 -9.00
CA ASP A 131 -1.70 1.49 -10.35
C ASP A 131 -0.18 1.26 -10.34
N ILE A 132 0.34 0.87 -11.49
CA ILE A 132 1.77 0.88 -11.76
C ILE A 132 2.12 2.27 -12.29
N PRO A 133 3.03 3.03 -11.65
CA PRO A 133 3.39 4.37 -12.11
C PRO A 133 3.96 4.32 -13.54
N PRO A 134 3.90 5.41 -14.32
CA PRO A 134 4.38 5.44 -15.71
C PRO A 134 5.84 4.97 -15.88
N LYS A 135 6.69 5.27 -14.90
CA LYS A 135 8.10 4.84 -14.85
C LYS A 135 8.28 3.35 -14.54
N LYS A 136 7.20 2.64 -14.19
CA LYS A 136 7.16 1.21 -13.86
C LYS A 136 8.12 0.83 -12.74
N ASP A 137 8.24 1.71 -11.76
CA ASP A 137 9.27 1.65 -10.73
C ASP A 137 8.74 1.35 -9.31
N GLY A 138 7.44 1.08 -9.16
CA GLY A 138 6.81 0.90 -7.86
C GLY A 138 5.30 0.61 -7.90
N LEU A 139 4.62 1.00 -6.83
CA LEU A 139 3.17 0.99 -6.67
C LEU A 139 2.68 2.42 -6.42
N LEU A 140 1.72 2.87 -7.21
CA LEU A 140 1.01 4.13 -6.99
C LEU A 140 -0.32 3.85 -6.29
N ILE A 141 -0.63 4.64 -5.28
CA ILE A 141 -1.94 4.69 -4.63
C ILE A 141 -2.49 6.08 -4.84
N SER A 142 -3.66 6.19 -5.46
CA SER A 142 -4.39 7.44 -5.65
C SER A 142 -5.63 7.41 -4.76
N ILE A 143 -5.83 8.41 -3.91
CA ILE A 143 -6.96 8.49 -2.97
C ILE A 143 -7.74 9.76 -3.30
N TRP A 144 -9.01 9.61 -3.69
CA TRP A 144 -9.93 10.72 -4.00
C TRP A 144 -10.86 11.06 -2.84
N PHE A 145 -11.16 10.08 -1.99
CA PHE A 145 -11.95 10.32 -0.79
C PHE A 145 -11.46 9.41 0.33
N THR A 146 -11.03 10.02 1.44
CA THR A 146 -10.53 9.27 2.61
C THR A 146 -11.67 8.54 3.32
N GLY A 147 -11.49 7.24 3.51
CA GLY A 147 -12.36 6.37 4.30
C GLY A 147 -11.57 5.60 5.35
N MET A 148 -11.88 4.31 5.51
CA MET A 148 -11.18 3.44 6.45
C MET A 148 -9.90 2.86 5.84
N PHE A 149 -8.74 3.33 6.30
CA PHE A 149 -7.43 2.95 5.77
C PHE A 149 -7.05 1.46 5.92
N HIS A 150 -7.77 0.66 6.70
CA HIS A 150 -7.48 -0.77 6.80
C HIS A 150 -7.67 -1.50 5.46
N GLU A 151 -8.59 -1.04 4.61
CA GLU A 151 -8.83 -1.59 3.27
C GLU A 151 -7.60 -1.38 2.37
N LEU A 152 -7.05 -0.16 2.38
CA LEU A 152 -5.79 0.16 1.71
C LEU A 152 -4.64 -0.68 2.27
N ALA A 153 -4.55 -0.82 3.60
CA ALA A 153 -3.51 -1.64 4.23
C ALA A 153 -3.57 -3.10 3.76
N LEU A 154 -4.77 -3.71 3.74
CA LEU A 154 -4.95 -5.06 3.22
C LEU A 154 -4.49 -5.17 1.77
N GLY A 155 -4.94 -4.26 0.91
CA GLY A 155 -4.61 -4.31 -0.52
C GLY A 155 -3.11 -4.16 -0.78
N VAL A 156 -2.44 -3.22 -0.12
CA VAL A 156 -0.98 -3.05 -0.25
C VAL A 156 -0.24 -4.29 0.27
N MET A 157 -0.70 -4.90 1.37
CA MET A 157 -0.07 -6.11 1.91
C MET A 157 -0.30 -7.34 1.03
N ASN A 158 -1.48 -7.49 0.42
CA ASN A 158 -1.76 -8.56 -0.54
C ASN A 158 -0.82 -8.46 -1.75
N ILE A 159 -0.69 -7.26 -2.32
CA ILE A 159 0.24 -6.99 -3.43
C ILE A 159 1.68 -7.31 -3.01
N ARG A 160 2.13 -6.81 -1.85
CA ARG A 160 3.49 -7.06 -1.36
C ARG A 160 3.77 -8.54 -1.15
N ASN A 161 2.85 -9.29 -0.53
CA ASN A 161 3.01 -10.72 -0.32
C ASN A 161 3.12 -11.47 -1.66
N LYS A 162 2.31 -11.07 -2.66
CA LYS A 162 2.42 -11.63 -4.00
C LYS A 162 3.75 -11.30 -4.69
N ILE A 163 4.25 -10.07 -4.54
CA ILE A 163 5.58 -9.69 -5.01
C ILE A 163 6.65 -10.63 -4.41
N LEU A 164 6.61 -10.85 -3.10
CA LEU A 164 7.57 -11.72 -2.42
C LEU A 164 7.50 -13.18 -2.91
N GLU A 165 6.30 -13.70 -3.17
CA GLU A 165 6.12 -15.03 -3.78
C GLU A 165 6.77 -15.11 -5.17
N PHE A 166 6.55 -14.11 -6.01
CA PHE A 166 7.14 -14.07 -7.36
C PHE A 166 8.65 -13.93 -7.32
N ILE A 167 9.20 -13.12 -6.41
CA ILE A 167 10.65 -13.01 -6.22
C ILE A 167 11.26 -14.36 -5.85
N LYS A 168 10.62 -15.11 -4.94
CA LYS A 168 11.07 -16.45 -4.57
C LYS A 168 11.08 -17.39 -5.77
N GLN A 169 10.04 -17.37 -6.60
CA GLN A 169 9.97 -18.19 -7.82
C GLN A 169 11.07 -17.83 -8.82
N LEU A 170 11.32 -16.54 -9.06
CA LEU A 170 12.42 -16.08 -9.93
C LEU A 170 13.79 -16.54 -9.42
N GLU A 171 14.00 -16.58 -8.10
CA GLU A 171 15.25 -17.03 -7.49
C GLU A 171 15.44 -18.55 -7.59
N GLU A 172 14.36 -19.33 -7.44
CA GLU A 172 14.36 -20.78 -7.63
C GLU A 172 14.67 -21.18 -9.09
N GLU A 173 14.11 -20.46 -10.06
CA GLU A 173 14.37 -20.68 -11.49
C GLU A 173 15.84 -20.39 -11.85
N ASN A 174 16.42 -19.31 -11.30
CA ASN A 174 17.82 -18.96 -11.55
C ASN A 174 18.81 -19.96 -10.93
N ASN A 175 18.48 -20.52 -9.75
CA ASN A 175 19.30 -21.54 -9.09
C ASN A 175 19.16 -22.92 -9.74
N GLY A 176 18.02 -23.22 -10.38
CA GLY A 176 17.80 -24.47 -11.12
C GLY A 176 18.65 -24.62 -12.38
N VAL A 177 19.08 -23.51 -12.98
CA VAL A 177 19.94 -23.50 -14.19
C VAL A 177 21.42 -23.73 -13.84
N SER A 178 21.90 -23.30 -12.67
CA SER A 178 23.31 -23.50 -12.27
C SER A 178 23.66 -24.95 -11.93
N ASP A 179 22.70 -25.74 -11.43
CA ASP A 179 22.94 -27.13 -11.04
C ASP A 179 22.96 -28.12 -12.23
N GLN A 180 22.38 -27.75 -13.38
CA GLN A 180 22.43 -28.59 -14.58
C GLN A 180 23.79 -28.54 -15.29
N ASN A 181 24.54 -27.44 -15.17
CA ASN A 181 25.87 -27.32 -15.78
C ASN A 181 26.98 -28.05 -14.99
N ASN A 182 26.78 -28.31 -13.70
CA ASN A 182 27.77 -29.04 -12.88
C ASN A 182 27.61 -30.57 -12.93
N ARG A 183 26.53 -31.10 -13.49
CA ARG A 183 26.30 -32.56 -13.62
C ARG A 183 26.66 -33.15 -14.98
N GLN A 184 27.08 -32.34 -15.95
CA GLN A 184 27.56 -32.82 -17.25
C GLN A 184 29.09 -32.91 -17.36
N VAL A 185 29.83 -32.62 -16.27
CA VAL A 185 31.29 -32.76 -16.22
C VAL A 185 31.71 -33.53 -14.97
N ALA A 186 31.37 -34.82 -14.92
CA ALA A 186 31.94 -35.78 -13.97
C ALA A 186 32.02 -37.17 -14.62
#